data_AF-A0A8X6QRV2-F1
#
_entry.id   AF-A0A8X6QRV2-F1
#
_cell.length_a   1.000
_cell.length_b   1.000
_cell.length_c   1.000
_cell.angle_alpha   90.00
_cell.angle_beta   90.00
_cell.angle_gamma   90.00
#
_symmetry.space_group_name_H-M   'P 1'
#
loop_
_entity.id
_entity.type
_entity.pdbx_description
1 polymer ?
#
loop_
_entity_poly.entity_id
_entity_poly.type
_entity_poly.pdbx_seq_one_letter_code
_entity_poly.pdbx_strand_id
1 'polypeptide(L)'
;MPKELAIFYAAVHRPAWAMALGWIVYACSTGQGGVINSLFTFKAFIPLERLCYLAYMLHIPLMYYQGGVQRERMYMGHFNQIMCFLSYTVMSFALAFVCYLLFQAPFAAIEGLIFCKNHGNIWGANPMTVSQETLKNNDEETESNDEENKLSIKSKVLVSRHEETERF
;
A
#
# COMPACT_ATOMS: atom_id res chain seq x y z
N MET A 1 12.69 -23.91 -28.86
CA MET A 1 11.46 -23.16 -28.54
C MET A 1 11.43 -21.89 -29.37
N PRO A 2 10.30 -21.51 -29.98
CA PRO A 2 10.21 -20.29 -30.77
C PRO A 2 10.47 -19.07 -29.86
N LYS A 3 11.61 -18.42 -30.07
CA LYS A 3 12.10 -17.24 -29.35
C LYS A 3 11.09 -16.08 -29.30
N GLU A 4 10.18 -16.04 -30.27
CA GLU A 4 9.13 -15.02 -30.38
C GLU A 4 8.17 -15.09 -29.19
N LEU A 5 7.74 -16.28 -28.79
CA LEU A 5 6.84 -16.45 -27.65
C LEU A 5 7.49 -16.02 -26.33
N ALA A 6 8.79 -16.23 -26.17
CA ALA A 6 9.52 -15.83 -24.96
C ALA A 6 9.57 -14.30 -24.80
N ILE A 7 9.73 -13.56 -25.92
CA ILE A 7 9.73 -12.10 -25.92
C ILE A 7 8.33 -11.56 -25.62
N PHE A 8 7.30 -12.13 -26.26
CA PHE A 8 5.91 -11.79 -25.97
C PHE A 8 5.55 -12.04 -24.50
N TYR A 9 5.95 -13.18 -23.94
CA TYR A 9 5.73 -13.49 -22.52
C TYR A 9 6.45 -12.51 -21.59
N ALA A 10 7.72 -12.20 -21.86
CA ALA A 10 8.50 -11.25 -21.08
C ALA A 10 7.91 -9.83 -21.12
N ALA A 11 7.31 -9.41 -22.23
CA ALA A 11 6.68 -8.10 -22.35
C ALA A 11 5.29 -8.03 -21.69
N VAL A 12 4.48 -9.10 -21.79
CA VAL A 12 3.08 -9.10 -21.32
C VAL A 12 2.95 -9.39 -19.82
N HIS A 13 3.85 -10.16 -19.21
CA HIS A 13 3.62 -10.59 -17.81
C HIS A 13 3.56 -9.43 -16.81
N ARG A 14 4.41 -8.39 -16.95
CA ARG A 14 4.41 -7.21 -16.07
C ARG A 14 3.13 -6.38 -16.19
N PRO A 15 2.70 -5.92 -17.38
CA PRO A 15 1.47 -5.17 -17.52
C PRO A 15 0.23 -6.02 -17.23
N ALA A 16 0.24 -7.33 -17.52
CA ALA A 16 -0.86 -8.21 -17.15
C ALA A 16 -1.03 -8.30 -15.63
N TRP A 17 0.08 -8.41 -14.88
CA TRP A 17 0.04 -8.38 -13.42
C TRP A 17 -0.43 -7.02 -12.88
N ALA A 18 0.06 -5.92 -13.45
CA ALA A 18 -0.38 -4.57 -13.08
C ALA A 18 -1.87 -4.32 -13.40
N MET A 19 -2.37 -4.79 -14.54
CA MET A 19 -3.79 -4.72 -14.89
C MET A 19 -4.65 -5.55 -13.94
N ALA A 20 -4.19 -6.76 -13.58
CA ALA A 20 -4.90 -7.59 -12.61
C ALA A 20 -5.01 -6.89 -11.25
N LEU A 21 -3.93 -6.29 -10.74
CA LEU A 21 -3.96 -5.50 -9.51
C LEU A 21 -4.83 -4.26 -9.64
N GLY A 22 -4.72 -3.52 -10.75
CA GLY A 22 -5.55 -2.33 -10.99
C GLY A 22 -7.04 -2.65 -11.05
N TRP A 23 -7.41 -3.79 -11.65
CA TRP A 23 -8.78 -4.28 -11.68
C TRP A 23 -9.30 -4.59 -10.27
N ILE A 24 -8.47 -5.18 -9.40
CA ILE A 24 -8.83 -5.44 -8.01
C ILE A 24 -9.09 -4.11 -7.28
N VAL A 25 -8.22 -3.10 -7.44
CA VAL A 25 -8.40 -1.77 -6.84
C VAL A 25 -9.68 -1.09 -7.35
N TYR A 26 -9.94 -1.17 -8.65
CA TYR A 26 -11.16 -0.64 -9.27
C TYR A 26 -12.44 -1.34 -8.77
N ALA A 27 -12.39 -2.66 -8.58
CA ALA A 27 -13.48 -3.42 -7.97
C ALA A 27 -13.71 -3.00 -6.51
N CYS A 28 -12.64 -2.65 -5.78
CA CYS A 28 -12.74 -2.11 -4.42
C CYS A 28 -13.38 -0.72 -4.40
N SER A 29 -13.00 0.18 -5.31
CA SER A 29 -13.56 1.55 -5.37
C SER A 29 -15.03 1.59 -5.77
N THR A 30 -15.53 0.56 -6.46
CA THR A 30 -16.95 0.47 -6.88
C THR A 30 -17.87 0.03 -5.73
N GLY A 31 -17.35 -0.23 -4.52
CA GLY A 31 -18.15 -0.59 -3.34
C GLY A 31 -18.77 -2.00 -3.38
N GLN A 32 -18.53 -2.76 -4.45
CA GLN A 32 -18.99 -4.15 -4.64
C GLN A 32 -17.97 -5.19 -4.12
N GLY A 33 -16.87 -4.74 -3.51
CA GLY A 33 -15.73 -5.58 -3.12
C GLY A 33 -15.93 -6.43 -1.86
N GLY A 34 -17.01 -6.25 -1.10
CA GLY A 34 -17.40 -7.06 0.06
C GLY A 34 -16.26 -7.40 1.03
N VAL A 35 -15.63 -8.55 0.83
CA VAL A 35 -14.53 -9.09 1.65
C VAL A 35 -13.21 -8.32 1.46
N ILE A 36 -12.88 -7.89 0.24
CA ILE A 36 -11.59 -7.22 -0.04
C ILE A 36 -11.57 -5.81 0.57
N ASN A 37 -12.72 -5.13 0.58
CA ASN A 37 -12.85 -3.83 1.25
C ASN A 37 -12.57 -3.94 2.75
N SER A 38 -13.08 -4.99 3.40
CA SER A 38 -12.84 -5.25 4.83
C SER A 38 -11.38 -5.60 5.15
N LEU A 39 -10.67 -6.25 4.22
CA LEU A 39 -9.23 -6.50 4.34
C LEU A 39 -8.41 -5.21 4.20
N PHE A 40 -8.79 -4.29 3.30
CA PHE A 40 -8.07 -3.03 3.09
C PHE A 40 -8.33 -2.00 4.19
N THR A 41 -9.54 -1.95 4.76
CA THR A 41 -9.89 -1.14 5.94
C THR A 41 -9.23 -1.67 7.22
N PHE A 42 -8.56 -2.82 7.19
CA PHE A 42 -7.94 -3.36 8.39
C PHE A 42 -6.79 -2.45 8.84
N LYS A 43 -6.89 -1.91 10.07
CA LYS A 43 -5.90 -0.98 10.64
C LYS A 43 -4.48 -1.55 10.76
N ALA A 44 -4.32 -2.86 10.51
CA ALA A 44 -3.01 -3.52 10.38
C ALA A 44 -2.30 -3.26 9.05
N PHE A 45 -2.96 -2.71 8.01
CA PHE A 45 -2.29 -2.39 6.75
C PHE A 45 -1.34 -1.19 6.87
N ILE A 46 -1.62 -0.25 7.78
CA ILE A 46 -0.76 0.92 8.01
C ILE A 46 0.66 0.53 8.45
N PRO A 47 0.88 -0.37 9.44
CA PRO A 47 2.24 -0.83 9.73
C PRO A 47 2.81 -1.75 8.64
N LEU A 48 1.96 -2.47 7.91
CA LEU A 48 2.38 -3.40 6.85
C LEU A 48 3.03 -2.66 5.66
N GLU A 49 2.48 -1.52 5.24
CA GLU A 49 3.07 -0.73 4.14
C GLU A 49 4.50 -0.28 4.48
N ARG A 50 4.72 0.14 5.74
CA ARG A 50 6.01 0.63 6.23
C ARG A 50 7.02 -0.50 6.30
N LEU A 51 6.58 -1.70 6.70
CA LEU A 51 7.42 -2.89 6.73
C LEU A 51 7.81 -3.33 5.31
N CYS A 52 6.86 -3.36 4.38
CA CYS A 52 7.11 -3.70 2.97
C CYS A 52 8.08 -2.70 2.31
N TYR A 53 7.94 -1.42 2.61
CA TYR A 53 8.87 -0.38 2.13
C TYR A 53 10.31 -0.61 2.63
N LEU A 54 10.48 -0.89 3.92
CA LEU A 54 11.80 -1.21 4.50
C LEU A 54 12.39 -2.51 3.93
N ALA A 55 11.56 -3.53 3.73
CA ALA A 55 11.98 -4.79 3.11
C ALA A 55 12.47 -4.56 1.66
N TYR A 56 11.77 -3.73 0.89
CA TYR A 56 12.17 -3.37 -0.46
C TYR A 56 13.50 -2.61 -0.49
N MET A 57 13.69 -1.65 0.42
CA MET A 57 14.95 -0.91 0.56
C MET A 57 16.13 -1.81 0.90
N LEU A 58 15.95 -2.80 1.78
CA LEU A 58 16.99 -3.76 2.16
C LEU A 58 17.26 -4.84 1.12
N HIS A 59 16.32 -5.08 0.21
CA HIS A 59 16.49 -6.08 -0.84
C HIS A 59 17.69 -5.79 -1.75
N ILE A 60 17.85 -4.53 -2.18
CA ILE A 60 18.94 -4.09 -3.07
C ILE A 60 20.34 -4.31 -2.46
N PRO A 61 20.66 -3.81 -1.24
CA PRO A 61 21.97 -4.04 -0.64
C PRO A 61 22.22 -5.52 -0.32
N LEU A 62 21.17 -6.28 0.03
CA LEU A 62 21.31 -7.72 0.27
C LEU A 62 21.69 -8.47 -1.01
N MET A 63 21.05 -8.17 -2.15
CA MET A 63 21.44 -8.74 -3.44
C MET A 63 22.87 -8.37 -3.82
N TYR A 64 23.28 -7.12 -3.59
CA TYR A 64 24.64 -6.66 -3.86
C TYR A 64 25.69 -7.40 -3.01
N TYR A 65 25.43 -7.55 -1.71
CA TYR A 65 26.29 -8.29 -0.80
C TYR A 65 26.44 -9.76 -1.22
N GLN A 66 25.33 -10.43 -1.53
CA GLN A 66 25.35 -11.82 -1.99
C GLN A 66 26.08 -11.99 -3.33
N GLY A 67 25.93 -11.03 -4.24
CA GLY A 67 26.67 -11.00 -5.50
C GLY A 67 28.19 -10.83 -5.31
N GLY A 68 28.62 -10.15 -4.26
CA GLY A 68 30.04 -10.04 -3.90
C GLY A 68 30.61 -11.29 -3.23
N VAL A 69 29.79 -12.02 -2.46
CA VAL A 69 30.19 -13.24 -1.75
C VAL A 69 30.17 -14.48 -2.66
N GLN A 70 29.22 -14.57 -3.60
CA GLN A 70 29.13 -15.70 -4.51
C GLN A 70 30.22 -15.65 -5.59
N ARG A 71 31.35 -16.33 -5.33
CA ARG A 71 32.44 -16.54 -6.28
C ARG A 71 32.43 -17.94 -6.91
N GLU A 72 31.43 -18.76 -6.57
CA GLU A 72 31.36 -20.18 -6.91
C GLU A 72 30.19 -20.48 -7.85
N ARG A 73 30.35 -21.45 -8.76
CA ARG A 73 29.29 -21.86 -9.69
C ARG A 73 28.21 -22.64 -8.94
N MET A 74 27.07 -22.00 -8.68
CA MET A 74 25.89 -22.65 -8.14
C MET A 74 25.34 -23.73 -9.09
N TYR A 75 24.92 -24.85 -8.51
CA TYR A 75 24.29 -25.95 -9.24
C TYR A 75 22.95 -25.50 -9.82
N MET A 76 22.83 -25.52 -11.16
CA MET A 76 21.65 -25.10 -11.94
C MET A 76 20.49 -26.13 -11.84
N GLY A 77 20.14 -26.53 -10.63
CA GLY A 77 18.91 -27.30 -10.38
C GLY A 77 17.77 -26.34 -10.06
N HIS A 78 16.62 -26.48 -10.72
CA HIS A 78 15.42 -25.67 -10.43
C HIS A 78 15.04 -25.69 -8.95
N PHE A 79 15.15 -26.85 -8.31
CA PHE A 79 14.86 -27.01 -6.88
C PHE A 79 15.83 -26.21 -6.00
N ASN A 80 17.13 -26.25 -6.31
CA ASN A 80 18.16 -25.51 -5.56
C ASN A 80 17.93 -23.99 -5.69
N GLN A 81 17.59 -23.53 -6.90
CA GLN A 81 17.34 -22.11 -7.18
C GLN A 81 16.14 -21.57 -6.39
N ILE A 82 15.06 -22.35 -6.28
CA ILE A 82 13.87 -21.99 -5.48
C ILE A 82 14.21 -21.92 -4.00
N MET A 83 14.96 -22.89 -3.47
CA MET A 83 15.36 -22.91 -2.06
C MET A 83 16.28 -21.75 -1.70
N CYS A 84 17.26 -21.43 -2.54
CA CYS A 84 18.10 -20.24 -2.37
C CYS A 84 17.26 -18.95 -2.39
N PHE A 85 16.34 -18.82 -3.35
CA PHE A 85 15.47 -17.64 -3.43
C PHE A 85 14.61 -17.46 -2.17
N LEU A 86 14.01 -18.55 -1.67
CA LEU A 86 13.23 -18.50 -0.43
C LEU A 86 14.10 -18.07 0.77
N SER A 87 15.30 -18.62 0.87
CA SER A 87 16.24 -18.33 1.96
C SER A 87 16.64 -16.86 1.98
N TYR A 88 16.97 -16.28 0.83
CA TYR A 88 17.30 -14.85 0.72
C TYR A 88 16.11 -13.96 1.05
N THR A 89 14.90 -14.35 0.60
CA THR A 89 13.68 -13.60 0.88
C THR A 89 13.40 -13.57 2.39
N VAL A 90 13.44 -14.72 3.07
CA VAL A 90 13.20 -14.81 4.52
C VAL A 90 14.26 -14.01 5.30
N MET A 91 15.54 -14.11 4.93
CA MET A 91 16.60 -13.33 5.58
C MET A 91 16.40 -11.82 5.40
N SER A 92 15.99 -11.38 4.20
CA SER A 92 15.69 -9.97 3.93
C SER A 92 14.55 -9.44 4.80
N PHE A 93 13.48 -10.23 4.96
CA PHE A 93 12.34 -9.85 5.79
C PHE A 93 12.70 -9.82 7.28
N ALA A 94 13.49 -10.79 7.76
CA ALA A 94 13.97 -10.80 9.14
C ALA A 94 14.84 -9.57 9.45
N LEU A 95 15.76 -9.22 8.54
CA LEU A 95 16.62 -8.05 8.71
C LEU A 95 15.82 -6.74 8.68
N ALA A 96 14.83 -6.64 7.77
CA ALA A 96 13.93 -5.50 7.69
C ALA A 96 13.10 -5.32 8.96
N PHE A 97 12.64 -6.41 9.56
CA PHE A 97 11.91 -6.38 10.82
C PHE A 97 12.80 -5.88 11.97
N VAL A 98 14.05 -6.33 12.05
CA VAL A 98 15.00 -5.85 13.06
C VAL A 98 15.31 -4.36 12.86
N CYS A 99 15.59 -3.93 11.63
CA CYS A 99 15.82 -2.51 11.33
C CYS A 99 14.60 -1.65 11.63
N TYR A 100 13.40 -2.13 11.31
CA TYR A 100 12.14 -1.46 11.66
C TYR A 100 12.04 -1.22 13.17
N LEU A 101 12.25 -2.24 13.99
CA LEU A 101 12.18 -2.09 15.46
C LEU A 101 13.26 -1.15 15.99
N LEU A 102 14.49 -1.24 15.47
CA LEU A 102 15.61 -0.45 15.93
C LEU A 102 15.53 1.02 15.53
N PHE A 103 15.02 1.35 14.34
CA PHE A 103 14.96 2.75 13.89
C PHE A 103 13.63 3.41 14.18
N GLN A 104 12.53 2.66 14.07
CA GLN A 104 11.20 3.26 14.19
C GLN A 104 10.83 3.55 15.66
N ALA A 105 11.25 2.70 16.61
CA ALA A 105 11.04 2.93 18.03
C ALA A 105 11.75 4.19 18.59
N PRO A 106 13.07 4.42 18.33
CA PRO A 106 13.71 5.64 18.79
C PRO A 106 13.23 6.88 18.05
N PHE A 107 12.91 6.78 16.75
CA PHE A 107 12.41 7.93 15.99
C PHE A 107 11.08 8.43 16.55
N ALA A 108 10.17 7.51 16.90
CA ALA A 108 8.91 7.85 17.56
C ALA A 108 9.11 8.51 18.94
N ALA A 109 10.10 8.06 19.71
CA ALA A 109 10.40 8.66 21.01
C ALA A 109 11.00 10.08 20.89
N ILE A 110 11.86 10.32 19.89
CA ILE A 110 12.47 11.63 19.64
C ILE A 110 11.43 12.64 19.18
N GLU A 111 10.51 12.23 18.31
CA GLU A 111 9.44 13.11 17.82
C GLU A 111 8.52 13.57 18.94
N GLY A 112 8.19 12.67 19.88
CA GLY A 112 7.47 13.03 21.10
C GLY A 112 8.22 14.01 22.00
N LEU A 113 9.55 13.94 22.05
CA LEU A 113 10.37 14.83 22.89
C LEU A 113 10.53 16.23 22.28
N ILE A 114 10.61 16.33 20.95
CA ILE A 114 10.80 17.60 20.23
C ILE A 114 9.50 18.41 20.17
N PHE A 115 8.35 17.76 19.99
CA PHE A 115 7.06 18.46 19.84
C PHE A 115 6.40 18.89 21.17
N CYS A 116 6.93 18.50 22.33
CA CYS A 116 6.25 18.70 23.63
C CYS A 116 6.58 20.01 24.38
N LYS A 117 7.12 21.07 23.73
CA LYS A 117 7.53 22.30 24.47
C LYS A 117 6.69 23.58 24.28
N ASN A 118 5.74 23.69 23.35
CA ASN A 118 5.03 25.00 23.18
C ASN A 118 3.59 24.98 22.63
N HIS A 119 2.83 23.90 22.73
CA HIS A 119 1.37 23.99 22.58
C HIS A 119 0.69 23.23 23.70
N GLY A 120 0.02 23.99 24.59
CA GLY A 120 -1.09 23.42 25.32
C GLY A 120 -2.13 22.93 24.32
N ASN A 121 -2.68 21.75 24.61
CA ASN A 121 -3.73 21.00 23.90
C ASN A 121 -3.41 20.40 22.50
N ILE A 122 -3.81 19.13 22.33
CA ILE A 122 -3.92 18.29 21.11
C ILE A 122 -2.72 17.39 20.73
N TRP A 123 -1.47 17.73 21.03
CA TRP A 123 -0.30 16.99 20.47
C TRP A 123 0.37 15.99 21.43
N GLY A 124 -0.43 15.21 22.16
CA GLY A 124 0.04 13.99 22.85
C GLY A 124 -0.02 12.74 21.97
N ALA A 125 -0.28 12.90 20.68
CA ALA A 125 -0.52 11.82 19.76
C ALA A 125 0.79 11.51 19.00
N ASN A 126 1.23 10.26 19.14
CA ASN A 126 2.44 9.75 18.48
C ASN A 126 2.39 10.08 16.98
N PRO A 127 3.48 10.34 16.28
CA PRO A 127 3.47 10.59 14.83
C PRO A 127 2.97 9.42 13.97
N MET A 128 2.86 8.24 14.59
CA MET A 128 2.18 7.08 14.02
C MET A 128 0.63 7.22 14.03
N THR A 129 0.09 8.15 14.83
CA THR A 129 -1.32 8.59 14.83
C THR A 129 -1.55 9.80 13.93
N VAL A 130 -0.59 10.72 13.77
CA VAL A 130 -0.75 11.90 12.90
C VAL A 130 -1.04 11.51 11.45
N SER A 131 -0.37 10.49 10.89
CA SER A 131 -0.74 9.97 9.55
C SER A 131 -2.12 9.27 9.54
N GLN A 132 -2.55 8.67 10.66
CA GLN A 132 -3.88 8.05 10.76
C GLN A 132 -4.98 9.11 10.96
N GLU A 133 -4.68 10.24 11.59
CA GLU A 133 -5.57 11.37 11.77
C GLU A 133 -5.68 12.18 10.48
N THR A 134 -4.60 12.33 9.70
CA THR A 134 -4.68 12.94 8.36
C THR A 134 -5.48 12.09 7.38
N LEU A 135 -5.39 10.74 7.43
CA LEU A 135 -6.25 9.90 6.61
C LEU A 135 -7.69 9.88 7.13
N LYS A 136 -7.91 9.80 8.44
CA LYS A 136 -9.27 9.89 9.02
C LYS A 136 -9.97 11.22 8.75
N ASN A 137 -9.26 12.35 8.75
CA ASN A 137 -9.82 13.66 8.39
C ASN A 137 -10.12 13.75 6.88
N ASN A 138 -9.28 13.15 6.02
CA ASN A 138 -9.57 13.09 4.58
C ASN A 138 -10.73 12.13 4.26
N ASP A 139 -10.89 11.03 5.00
CA ASP A 139 -12.00 10.09 4.85
C ASP A 139 -13.33 10.72 5.34
N GLU A 140 -13.31 11.45 6.47
CA GLU A 140 -14.47 12.23 6.95
C GLU A 140 -14.83 13.41 6.02
N GLU A 141 -13.85 14.12 5.45
CA GLU A 141 -14.09 15.17 4.43
C GLU A 141 -14.56 14.60 3.09
N THR A 142 -14.15 13.38 2.72
CA THR A 142 -14.60 12.73 1.48
C THR A 142 -16.04 12.23 1.61
N GLU A 143 -16.42 11.64 2.76
CA GLU A 143 -17.82 11.24 3.03
C GLU A 143 -18.78 12.43 3.13
N SER A 144 -18.37 13.57 3.72
CA SER A 144 -19.23 14.76 3.78
C SER A 144 -19.42 15.44 2.43
N ASN A 145 -18.37 15.49 1.60
CA ASN A 145 -18.44 16.07 0.25
C ASN A 145 -19.25 15.21 -0.72
N ASP A 146 -19.18 13.87 -0.60
CA ASP A 146 -19.99 12.97 -1.41
C ASP A 146 -21.49 12.99 -1.03
N GLU A 147 -21.83 13.13 0.26
CA GLU A 147 -23.21 13.33 0.73
C GLU A 147 -23.79 14.68 0.27
N GLU A 148 -23.02 15.78 0.39
CA GLU A 148 -23.46 17.11 -0.05
C GLU A 148 -23.66 17.17 -1.58
N ASN A 149 -22.76 16.53 -2.34
CA ASN A 149 -22.88 16.42 -3.80
C ASN A 149 -24.09 15.56 -4.20
N LYS A 150 -24.35 14.43 -3.51
CA LYS A 150 -25.56 13.61 -3.73
C LYS A 150 -26.85 14.37 -3.47
N LEU A 151 -26.93 15.18 -2.41
CA LEU A 151 -28.12 16.00 -2.12
C LEU A 151 -28.31 17.14 -3.14
N SER A 152 -27.21 17.74 -3.60
CA SER A 152 -27.22 18.76 -4.67
C SER A 152 -27.67 18.19 -6.02
N ILE A 153 -27.20 17.00 -6.38
CA ILE A 153 -27.64 16.29 -7.60
C ILE A 153 -29.10 15.86 -7.48
N LYS A 154 -29.52 15.34 -6.32
CA LYS A 154 -30.91 14.88 -6.10
C LYS A 154 -31.90 16.04 -6.14
N SER A 155 -31.55 17.20 -5.59
CA SER A 155 -32.40 18.40 -5.67
C SER A 155 -32.52 18.93 -7.10
N LYS A 156 -31.42 18.98 -7.87
CA LYS A 156 -31.44 19.35 -9.30
C LYS A 156 -32.25 18.37 -10.14
N VAL A 157 -32.14 17.07 -9.89
CA VAL A 157 -32.88 16.03 -10.61
C VAL A 157 -34.38 16.07 -10.27
N LEU A 158 -34.76 16.34 -9.01
CA LEU A 158 -36.17 16.51 -8.63
C LEU A 158 -36.78 17.79 -9.23
N VAL A 159 -36.02 18.88 -9.32
CA VAL A 159 -36.43 20.11 -10.01
C VAL A 159 -36.63 19.84 -11.51
N SER A 160 -35.68 19.20 -12.19
CA SER A 160 -35.83 18.85 -13.60
C SER A 160 -36.98 17.85 -13.86
N ARG A 161 -37.24 16.94 -12.93
CA ARG A 161 -38.38 16.01 -13.02
C ARG A 161 -39.73 16.71 -12.84
N HIS A 162 -39.79 17.76 -12.04
CA HIS A 162 -41.00 18.59 -11.88
C HIS A 162 -41.28 19.44 -13.13
N GLU A 163 -40.24 19.97 -13.79
CA GLU A 163 -40.38 20.71 -15.06
C GLU A 163 -40.87 19.81 -16.22
N GLU A 164 -40.53 18.52 -16.20
CA GLU A 164 -40.97 17.58 -17.24
C GLU A 164 -42.43 17.12 -17.06
N THR A 165 -43.01 17.25 -15.85
CA THR A 165 -44.41 16.87 -15.58
C THR A 165 -45.42 17.97 -15.89
N GLU A 166 -45.00 19.25 -15.94
CA GLU A 166 -45.86 20.38 -16.35
C GLU A 166 -45.81 20.66 -17.86
N ARG A 167 -45.02 19.88 -18.61
CA ARG A 167 -44.89 19.93 -20.07
C ARG A 167 -45.80 18.94 -20.80
N PHE A 168 -46.70 18.24 -20.08
CA PHE A 168 -47.71 17.33 -20.62
C PHE A 168 -49.12 17.76 -20.21
#